data_AF-A0A7V0QIR6-F1
#
_entry.id   AF-A0A7V0QIR6-F1
#
_cell.length_a   1.000
_cell.length_b   1.000
_cell.length_c   1.000
_cell.angle_alpha   90.00
_cell.angle_beta   90.00
_cell.angle_gamma   90.00
#
_symmetry.space_group_name_H-M   'P 1'
#
loop_
_entity.id
_entity.type
_entity.pdbx_description
1 polymer ?
#
loop_
_entity_poly.entity_id
_entity_poly.type
_entity_poly.pdbx_seq_one_letter_code
_entity_poly.pdbx_strand_id
1 'polypeptide(L)'
;MKRFGIFLIVFVLIVFCGRVHANSIFATEVVAHSPSLDGSGPYNDPSDLLGKPALYCAGWGSGEDHISIVEPAWGDGFITTFNEGDWAIVKFDHKVMDDPRNPYGIDFIAYGNAFFVGSGYVTDTTNHGAYTLTGGIFEEPLKISVSPDGENWYRYDNGPYADSLYPTNPWVWSQEKWNETGNGWTDQQNDFAKPVNPALTLAQLTAGTSAD
;
A
#
# COMPACT_ATOMS: atom_id res chain seq x y z
N MET A 1 41.70 -62.05 -30.89
CA MET A 1 40.48 -61.68 -30.14
C MET A 1 40.73 -60.37 -29.41
N LYS A 2 39.84 -59.40 -29.62
CA LYS A 2 39.90 -58.01 -29.15
C LYS A 2 39.69 -57.92 -27.63
N ARG A 3 40.37 -57.00 -26.94
CA ARG A 3 39.91 -56.48 -25.64
C ARG A 3 39.96 -54.95 -25.67
N PHE A 4 38.77 -54.38 -25.77
CA PHE A 4 38.44 -52.96 -25.65
C PHE A 4 38.53 -52.57 -24.18
N GLY A 5 39.30 -51.53 -23.86
CA GLY A 5 39.21 -50.83 -22.57
C GLY A 5 38.17 -49.72 -22.68
N ILE A 6 37.09 -49.82 -21.89
CA ILE A 6 36.04 -48.80 -21.79
C ILE A 6 36.53 -47.74 -20.78
N PHE A 7 36.65 -46.49 -21.23
CA PHE A 7 36.82 -45.33 -20.34
C PHE A 7 35.43 -44.89 -19.87
N LEU A 8 35.21 -44.90 -18.56
CA LEU A 8 34.01 -44.36 -17.93
C LEU A 8 34.21 -42.85 -17.73
N ILE A 9 33.48 -42.02 -18.48
CA ILE A 9 33.41 -40.58 -18.27
C ILE A 9 32.17 -40.30 -17.41
N VAL A 10 32.39 -39.85 -16.18
CA VAL A 10 31.33 -39.38 -15.28
C VAL A 10 31.03 -37.92 -15.60
N PHE A 11 29.84 -37.63 -16.13
CA PHE A 11 29.33 -36.27 -16.29
C PHE A 11 28.65 -35.85 -14.98
N VAL A 12 29.20 -34.86 -14.27
CA VAL A 12 28.53 -34.23 -13.13
C VAL A 12 27.69 -33.06 -13.66
N LEU A 13 26.37 -33.22 -13.63
CA LEU A 13 25.41 -32.14 -13.90
C LEU A 13 25.24 -31.31 -12.61
N ILE A 14 25.87 -30.13 -12.58
CA ILE A 14 25.60 -29.12 -11.55
C ILE A 14 24.34 -28.36 -11.97
N VAL A 15 23.21 -28.67 -11.33
CA VAL A 15 21.98 -27.89 -11.47
C VAL A 15 22.10 -26.66 -10.57
N PHE A 16 22.42 -25.50 -11.16
CA PHE A 16 22.21 -24.22 -10.49
C PHE A 16 20.70 -23.96 -10.41
N CYS A 17 20.09 -24.27 -9.27
CA CYS A 17 18.78 -23.76 -8.94
C CYS A 17 18.95 -22.28 -8.52
N GLY A 18 18.96 -21.38 -9.50
CA GLY A 18 18.78 -19.96 -9.22
C GLY A 18 17.40 -19.78 -8.61
N ARG A 19 17.31 -19.20 -7.41
CA ARG A 19 16.01 -18.78 -6.86
C ARG A 19 15.45 -17.73 -7.81
N VAL A 20 14.35 -18.05 -8.49
CA VAL A 20 13.51 -17.04 -9.14
C VAL A 20 12.81 -16.32 -7.99
N HIS A 21 13.33 -15.15 -7.60
CA HIS A 21 12.61 -14.26 -6.70
C HIS A 21 11.43 -13.70 -7.48
N ALA A 22 10.21 -13.82 -6.96
CA ALA A 22 9.06 -13.13 -7.52
C ALA A 22 9.25 -11.63 -7.31
N ASN A 23 8.96 -10.84 -8.34
CA ASN A 23 8.99 -9.38 -8.26
C ASN A 23 8.05 -8.90 -7.13
N SER A 24 8.52 -7.95 -6.33
CA SER A 24 7.67 -7.29 -5.33
C SER A 24 6.56 -6.49 -6.01
N ILE A 25 5.33 -6.53 -5.48
CA ILE A 25 4.25 -5.61 -5.92
C ILE A 25 4.39 -4.20 -5.31
N PHE A 26 5.38 -4.00 -4.45
CA PHE A 26 5.67 -2.74 -3.76
C PHE A 26 7.06 -2.22 -4.11
N ALA A 27 7.30 -0.92 -3.89
CA ALA A 27 8.64 -0.37 -3.90
C ALA A 27 9.52 -1.06 -2.84
N THR A 28 10.78 -1.29 -3.19
CA THR A 28 11.72 -2.09 -2.38
C THR A 28 12.95 -1.33 -1.93
N GLU A 29 13.18 -0.12 -2.46
CA GLU A 29 14.36 0.67 -2.14
C GLU A 29 14.05 2.17 -2.14
N VAL A 30 14.52 2.87 -1.11
CA VAL A 30 14.67 4.33 -1.11
C VAL A 30 15.98 4.67 -1.80
N VAL A 31 15.91 5.42 -2.89
CA VAL A 31 17.07 5.83 -3.69
C VAL A 31 17.66 7.12 -3.17
N ALA A 32 16.80 8.09 -2.87
CA ALA A 32 17.18 9.40 -2.35
C ALA A 32 15.96 10.09 -1.72
N HIS A 33 16.20 11.06 -0.86
CA HIS A 33 15.15 11.81 -0.17
C HIS A 33 15.68 13.17 0.30
N SER A 34 14.76 14.06 0.69
CA SER A 34 15.09 15.31 1.36
C SER A 34 15.85 15.06 2.67
N PRO A 35 16.78 15.95 3.07
CA PRO A 35 17.50 15.84 4.34
C PRO A 35 16.62 15.82 5.59
N SER A 36 15.40 16.37 5.51
CA SER A 36 14.37 16.36 6.56
C SER A 36 13.78 14.97 6.81
N LEU A 37 13.85 14.07 5.82
CA LEU A 37 13.31 12.72 5.87
C LEU A 37 14.43 11.72 6.18
N ASP A 38 15.05 11.80 7.36
CA ASP A 38 16.23 11.02 7.72
C ASP A 38 15.97 9.91 8.76
N GLY A 39 14.72 9.70 9.16
CA GLY A 39 14.32 8.73 10.18
C GLY A 39 14.79 9.07 11.60
N SER A 40 15.32 10.27 11.84
CA SER A 40 15.80 10.68 13.17
C SER A 40 14.67 11.10 14.13
N GLY A 41 13.46 11.29 13.62
CA GLY A 41 12.32 11.82 14.36
C GLY A 41 10.99 11.17 13.97
N PRO A 42 9.89 11.64 14.56
CA PRO A 42 8.58 11.08 14.25
C PRO A 42 8.18 11.41 12.81
N TYR A 43 7.57 10.43 12.15
CA TYR A 43 7.02 10.56 10.79
C TYR A 43 8.00 10.98 9.69
N ASN A 44 9.31 10.85 9.89
CA ASN A 44 10.31 11.30 8.93
C ASN A 44 11.21 10.19 8.40
N ASP A 45 10.87 8.92 8.64
CA ASP A 45 11.60 7.79 8.09
C ASP A 45 11.14 7.53 6.64
N PRO A 46 12.02 7.69 5.64
CA PRO A 46 11.65 7.42 4.24
C PRO A 46 11.50 5.92 3.95
N SER A 47 11.95 5.03 4.85
CA SER A 47 11.77 3.58 4.69
C SER A 47 10.32 3.14 4.90
N ASP A 48 9.48 3.96 5.56
CA ASP A 48 8.04 3.74 5.69
C ASP A 48 7.30 3.86 4.33
N LEU A 49 7.97 4.37 3.29
CA LEU A 49 7.45 4.41 1.91
C LEU A 49 7.57 3.06 1.18
N LEU A 50 8.24 2.07 1.77
CA LEU A 50 8.53 0.79 1.14
C LEU A 50 7.58 -0.31 1.60
N GLY A 51 7.39 -1.32 0.74
CA GLY A 51 6.61 -2.49 1.12
C GLY A 51 5.11 -2.22 1.24
N LYS A 52 4.45 -3.01 2.09
CA LYS A 52 3.00 -2.91 2.31
C LYS A 52 2.69 -1.63 3.09
N PRO A 53 1.52 -0.99 2.84
CA PRO A 53 1.04 0.03 3.75
C PRO A 53 0.80 -0.57 5.15
N ALA A 54 0.71 0.32 6.15
CA ALA A 54 0.42 -0.06 7.52
C ALA A 54 -0.88 -0.88 7.61
N LEU A 55 -0.83 -1.97 8.38
CA LEU A 55 -1.96 -2.86 8.62
C LEU A 55 -2.70 -2.51 9.92
N TYR A 56 -1.94 -2.00 10.89
CA TYR A 56 -2.40 -1.68 12.22
C TYR A 56 -1.76 -0.36 12.66
N CYS A 57 -2.39 0.31 13.62
CA CYS A 57 -1.78 1.37 14.42
C CYS A 57 -2.01 1.09 15.90
N ALA A 58 -1.36 1.87 16.77
CA ALA A 58 -1.68 1.82 18.19
C ALA A 58 -3.16 2.19 18.39
N GLY A 59 -3.87 1.46 19.23
CA GLY A 59 -5.26 1.77 19.53
C GLY A 59 -5.39 2.96 20.49
N TRP A 60 -6.50 3.70 20.40
CA TRP A 60 -6.76 4.81 21.32
C TRP A 60 -6.82 4.33 22.79
N GLY A 61 -5.81 4.68 23.56
CA GLY A 61 -5.69 4.36 24.99
C GLY A 61 -5.01 3.01 25.28
N SER A 62 -5.31 1.95 24.52
CA SER A 62 -4.62 0.66 24.62
C SER A 62 -4.94 -0.25 23.43
N GLY A 63 -4.03 -1.17 23.09
CA GLY A 63 -4.25 -2.19 22.08
C GLY A 63 -3.76 -1.77 20.69
N GLU A 64 -4.29 -2.42 19.67
CA GLU A 64 -4.01 -2.17 18.26
C GLU A 64 -5.36 -1.99 17.55
N ASP A 65 -5.46 -1.01 16.66
CA ASP A 65 -6.62 -0.80 15.80
C ASP A 65 -6.25 -1.21 14.37
N HIS A 66 -7.16 -1.89 13.66
CA HIS A 66 -6.99 -2.15 12.23
C HIS A 66 -7.10 -0.84 11.43
N ILE A 67 -6.16 -0.64 10.50
CA ILE A 67 -6.27 0.46 9.54
C ILE A 67 -7.45 0.20 8.60
N SER A 68 -8.17 1.27 8.26
CA SER A 68 -9.35 1.20 7.40
C SER A 68 -9.64 2.53 6.72
N ILE A 69 -10.69 2.58 5.91
CA ILE A 69 -11.13 3.82 5.27
C ILE A 69 -11.58 4.93 6.24
N VAL A 70 -11.74 4.64 7.54
CA VAL A 70 -12.15 5.57 8.60
C VAL A 70 -11.19 5.60 9.80
N GLU A 71 -10.15 4.76 9.80
CA GLU A 71 -9.10 4.73 10.83
C GLU A 71 -7.74 4.76 10.10
N PRO A 72 -7.14 5.96 9.96
CA PRO A 72 -5.87 6.12 9.25
C PRO A 72 -4.69 5.61 10.08
N ALA A 73 -3.55 5.42 9.43
CA ALA A 73 -2.32 5.08 10.12
C ALA A 73 -1.78 6.29 10.89
N TRP A 74 -1.21 6.02 12.07
CA TRP A 74 -0.55 7.02 12.89
C TRP A 74 0.48 6.35 13.80
N GLY A 75 1.41 7.15 14.32
CA GLY A 75 2.61 6.68 15.02
C GLY A 75 3.81 6.44 14.11
N ASP A 76 4.97 6.37 14.73
CA ASP A 76 6.26 6.20 14.04
C ASP A 76 6.39 4.79 13.44
N GLY A 77 6.94 4.70 12.23
CA GLY A 77 7.15 3.42 11.53
C GLY A 77 5.99 2.95 10.66
N PHE A 78 4.97 3.80 10.45
CA PHE A 78 3.79 3.48 9.66
C PHE A 78 3.56 4.43 8.48
N ILE A 79 4.00 5.69 8.61
CA ILE A 79 3.76 6.77 7.64
C ILE A 79 4.90 7.79 7.66
N THR A 80 5.23 8.33 6.49
CA THR A 80 6.15 9.45 6.32
C THR A 80 5.37 10.73 5.98
N THR A 81 5.58 11.81 6.73
CA THR A 81 5.01 13.13 6.43
C THR A 81 5.94 13.93 5.53
N PHE A 82 5.39 14.48 4.45
CA PHE A 82 6.09 15.39 3.55
C PHE A 82 5.69 16.83 3.84
N ASN A 83 6.64 17.68 4.24
CA ASN A 83 6.40 19.11 4.30
C ASN A 83 6.52 19.74 2.91
N GLU A 84 6.14 21.01 2.80
CA GLU A 84 6.31 21.76 1.55
C GLU A 84 7.79 21.75 1.10
N GLY A 85 8.02 21.21 -0.09
CA GLY A 85 9.36 21.09 -0.68
C GLY A 85 10.08 19.77 -0.37
N ASP A 86 9.52 18.94 0.51
CA ASP A 86 10.05 17.59 0.74
C ASP A 86 9.82 16.67 -0.47
N TRP A 87 10.73 15.73 -0.67
CA TRP A 87 10.64 14.73 -1.72
C TRP A 87 11.35 13.44 -1.31
N ALA A 88 10.94 12.34 -1.92
CA ALA A 88 11.61 11.05 -1.84
C ALA A 88 11.50 10.34 -3.18
N ILE A 89 12.52 9.56 -3.51
CA ILE A 89 12.56 8.67 -4.67
C ILE A 89 12.62 7.25 -4.13
N VAL A 90 11.60 6.46 -4.45
CA VAL A 90 11.58 5.02 -4.23
C VAL A 90 11.56 4.29 -5.56
N LYS A 91 12.00 3.04 -5.58
CA LYS A 91 11.97 2.20 -6.79
C LYS A 91 11.47 0.79 -6.50
N PHE A 92 10.88 0.20 -7.55
CA PHE A 92 10.59 -1.22 -7.61
C PHE A 92 11.87 -2.01 -7.92
N ASP A 93 11.89 -3.29 -7.56
CA ASP A 93 12.95 -4.25 -7.91
C ASP A 93 12.94 -4.67 -9.39
N HIS A 94 11.96 -4.19 -10.14
CA HIS A 94 11.74 -4.47 -11.56
C HIS A 94 11.17 -3.24 -12.28
N LYS A 95 11.10 -3.32 -13.62
CA LYS A 95 10.43 -2.27 -14.40
C LYS A 95 8.92 -2.42 -14.29
N VAL A 96 8.24 -1.38 -13.83
CA VAL A 96 6.80 -1.24 -14.00
C VAL A 96 6.53 -0.95 -15.47
N MET A 97 5.60 -1.70 -16.06
CA MET A 97 5.26 -1.63 -17.47
C MET A 97 3.76 -1.35 -17.60
N ASP A 98 3.39 -0.54 -18.61
CA ASP A 98 1.99 -0.41 -19.04
C ASP A 98 1.47 -1.80 -19.45
N ASP A 99 0.53 -2.32 -18.67
CA ASP A 99 -0.10 -3.62 -18.91
C ASP A 99 -1.58 -3.42 -19.24
N PRO A 100 -2.04 -3.78 -20.45
CA PRO A 100 -3.45 -3.63 -20.84
C PRO A 100 -4.42 -4.48 -20.00
N ARG A 101 -3.91 -5.39 -19.16
CA ARG A 101 -4.69 -6.19 -18.22
C ARG A 101 -4.93 -5.47 -16.89
N ASN A 102 -4.20 -4.39 -16.61
CA ASN A 102 -4.37 -3.63 -15.39
C ASN A 102 -5.74 -2.93 -15.38
N PRO A 103 -6.57 -3.09 -14.33
CA PRO A 103 -7.87 -2.44 -14.26
C PRO A 103 -7.74 -0.93 -14.40
N TYR A 104 -8.59 -0.35 -15.25
CA TYR A 104 -8.64 1.09 -15.53
C TYR A 104 -7.34 1.67 -16.12
N GLY A 105 -6.39 0.83 -16.56
CA GLY A 105 -5.08 1.27 -17.05
C GLY A 105 -4.17 1.83 -15.96
N ILE A 106 -4.32 1.36 -14.72
CA ILE A 106 -3.53 1.81 -13.55
C ILE A 106 -2.39 0.83 -13.31
N ASP A 107 -1.15 1.28 -13.52
CA ASP A 107 0.04 0.42 -13.43
C ASP A 107 0.73 0.42 -12.06
N PHE A 108 0.41 1.38 -11.20
CA PHE A 108 0.87 1.41 -9.81
C PHE A 108 -0.11 2.18 -8.92
N ILE A 109 -0.03 1.91 -7.61
CA ILE A 109 -0.81 2.56 -6.57
C ILE A 109 0.16 3.23 -5.59
N ALA A 110 -0.14 4.47 -5.21
CA ALA A 110 0.54 5.15 -4.11
C ALA A 110 -0.40 5.19 -2.91
N TYR A 111 -0.02 4.54 -1.82
CA TYR A 111 -0.80 4.49 -0.58
C TYR A 111 -0.59 5.77 0.22
N GLY A 112 -1.69 6.37 0.68
CA GLY A 112 -1.71 7.56 1.53
C GLY A 112 -2.33 7.28 2.90
N ASN A 113 -2.50 8.35 3.67
CA ASN A 113 -3.10 8.37 4.99
C ASN A 113 -4.48 9.07 5.05
N ALA A 114 -5.11 9.30 3.91
CA ALA A 114 -6.43 9.89 3.80
C ALA A 114 -7.49 8.97 4.42
N PHE A 115 -8.56 9.56 4.96
CA PHE A 115 -9.65 8.80 5.59
C PHE A 115 -10.97 9.57 5.53
N PHE A 116 -12.07 8.82 5.49
CA PHE A 116 -13.42 9.39 5.54
C PHE A 116 -13.84 9.76 6.95
N VAL A 117 -14.69 10.79 7.02
CA VAL A 117 -15.33 11.23 8.26
C VAL A 117 -16.73 10.64 8.33
N GLY A 118 -17.11 10.14 9.50
CA GLY A 118 -18.47 9.65 9.74
C GLY A 118 -19.05 10.07 11.08
N SER A 119 -19.84 9.19 11.67
CA SER A 119 -20.71 9.49 12.81
C SER A 119 -20.01 9.62 14.18
N GLY A 120 -18.68 9.44 14.25
CA GLY A 120 -17.93 9.56 15.49
C GLY A 120 -16.51 9.02 15.40
N TYR A 121 -15.86 8.86 16.56
CA TYR A 121 -14.57 8.17 16.65
C TYR A 121 -14.72 6.67 16.36
N VAL A 122 -13.70 6.10 15.74
CA VAL A 122 -13.57 4.67 15.46
C VAL A 122 -12.51 4.07 16.39
N THR A 123 -12.68 2.79 16.71
CA THR A 123 -11.70 1.93 17.39
C THR A 123 -11.88 0.52 16.82
N ASP A 124 -11.03 -0.43 17.19
CA ASP A 124 -11.16 -1.83 16.73
C ASP A 124 -12.51 -2.49 17.08
N THR A 125 -13.23 -1.93 18.06
CA THR A 125 -14.53 -2.43 18.52
C THR A 125 -15.73 -1.73 17.87
N THR A 126 -15.50 -0.88 16.87
CA THR A 126 -16.58 -0.18 16.17
C THR A 126 -17.31 -1.09 15.17
N ASN A 127 -18.64 -0.98 15.11
CA ASN A 127 -19.44 -1.64 14.08
C ASN A 127 -19.37 -0.83 12.77
N HIS A 128 -18.52 -1.22 11.83
CA HIS A 128 -18.35 -0.49 10.57
C HIS A 128 -19.63 -0.47 9.72
N GLY A 129 -20.41 -1.57 9.72
CA GLY A 129 -21.68 -1.65 9.02
C GLY A 129 -22.78 -0.73 9.59
N ALA A 130 -22.62 -0.23 10.83
CA ALA A 130 -23.49 0.79 11.42
C ALA A 130 -22.85 2.19 11.47
N TYR A 131 -21.58 2.32 11.08
CA TYR A 131 -20.86 3.58 11.06
C TYR A 131 -21.15 4.33 9.75
N THR A 132 -21.89 5.43 9.83
CA THR A 132 -22.33 6.17 8.65
C THR A 132 -21.29 7.20 8.24
N LEU A 133 -20.84 7.15 6.99
CA LEU A 133 -20.00 8.19 6.39
C LEU A 133 -20.82 9.47 6.19
N THR A 134 -20.28 10.63 6.58
CA THR A 134 -20.99 11.92 6.55
C THR A 134 -20.53 12.85 5.43
N GLY A 135 -19.73 12.32 4.49
CA GLY A 135 -19.34 13.00 3.25
C GLY A 135 -18.08 13.86 3.34
N GLY A 136 -17.34 13.80 4.44
CA GLY A 136 -16.02 14.42 4.57
C GLY A 136 -14.90 13.43 4.27
N ILE A 137 -13.79 13.93 3.74
CA ILE A 137 -12.51 13.24 3.65
C ILE A 137 -11.43 14.17 4.22
N PHE A 138 -10.53 13.61 5.02
CA PHE A 138 -9.25 14.24 5.34
C PHE A 138 -8.22 13.72 4.35
N GLU A 139 -7.52 14.63 3.69
CA GLU A 139 -6.51 14.32 2.67
C GLU A 139 -5.42 15.40 2.68
N GLU A 140 -4.18 15.01 2.42
CA GLU A 140 -3.01 15.87 2.28
C GLU A 140 -2.30 15.56 0.96
N PRO A 141 -2.85 16.01 -0.19
CA PRO A 141 -2.47 15.49 -1.50
C PRO A 141 -0.98 15.68 -1.84
N LEU A 142 -0.31 14.57 -2.17
CA LEU A 142 1.09 14.56 -2.58
C LEU A 142 1.21 14.44 -4.10
N LYS A 143 2.05 15.28 -4.70
CA LYS A 143 2.36 15.21 -6.14
C LYS A 143 3.29 14.03 -6.44
N ILE A 144 2.90 13.20 -7.38
CA ILE A 144 3.70 12.05 -7.85
C ILE A 144 4.49 12.41 -9.10
N SER A 145 5.71 11.90 -9.19
CA SER A 145 6.52 11.90 -10.42
C SER A 145 7.00 10.49 -10.72
N VAL A 146 7.11 10.15 -12.00
CA VAL A 146 7.62 8.85 -12.46
C VAL A 146 8.78 9.04 -13.42
N SER A 147 9.74 8.13 -13.37
CA SER A 147 10.90 8.15 -14.26
C SER A 147 11.39 6.71 -14.52
N PRO A 148 11.64 6.33 -15.79
CA PRO A 148 12.23 5.04 -16.12
C PRO A 148 13.75 5.00 -15.97
N ASP A 149 14.42 6.16 -15.90
CA ASP A 149 15.88 6.31 -15.88
C ASP A 149 16.42 7.01 -14.62
N GLY A 150 15.55 7.60 -13.80
CA GLY A 150 15.92 8.38 -12.62
C GLY A 150 16.42 9.80 -12.93
N GLU A 151 16.49 10.18 -14.19
CA GLU A 151 17.01 11.47 -14.66
C GLU A 151 15.90 12.35 -15.24
N ASN A 152 15.06 11.77 -16.09
CA ASN A 152 13.95 12.44 -16.75
C ASN A 152 12.65 12.09 -16.05
N TRP A 153 12.01 13.09 -15.45
CA TRP A 153 10.82 12.92 -14.62
C TRP A 153 9.58 13.48 -15.28
N TYR A 154 8.52 12.68 -15.34
CA TYR A 154 7.17 13.14 -15.64
C TYR A 154 6.41 13.34 -14.33
N ARG A 155 5.95 14.57 -14.07
CA ARG A 155 5.21 14.93 -12.86
C ARG A 155 3.72 15.12 -13.17
N TYR A 156 2.88 14.57 -12.31
CA TYR A 156 1.43 14.79 -12.35
C TYR A 156 1.07 16.10 -11.64
N ASP A 157 1.14 17.23 -12.35
CA ASP A 157 0.92 18.56 -11.75
C ASP A 157 -0.54 18.85 -11.35
N ASN A 158 -1.48 18.20 -12.02
CA ASN A 158 -2.93 18.34 -11.79
C ASN A 158 -3.57 17.01 -11.35
N GLY A 159 -2.76 16.11 -10.79
CA GLY A 159 -3.17 14.76 -10.39
C GLY A 159 -3.00 13.70 -11.49
N PRO A 160 -3.22 12.41 -11.17
CA PRO A 160 -3.63 11.91 -9.84
C PRO A 160 -2.61 12.23 -8.74
N TYR A 161 -3.11 12.46 -7.52
CA TYR A 161 -2.31 12.71 -6.34
C TYR A 161 -2.27 11.45 -5.46
N ALA A 162 -1.16 11.24 -4.77
CA ALA A 162 -1.18 10.40 -3.58
C ALA A 162 -1.99 11.09 -2.49
N ASP A 163 -2.44 10.31 -1.52
CA ASP A 163 -3.18 10.81 -0.35
C ASP A 163 -4.42 11.65 -0.71
N SER A 164 -5.38 11.01 -1.38
CA SER A 164 -6.60 11.65 -1.87
C SER A 164 -7.82 10.74 -1.68
N LEU A 165 -8.77 10.75 -2.63
CA LEU A 165 -10.12 10.17 -2.53
C LEU A 165 -10.23 8.66 -2.18
N TYR A 166 -9.11 7.93 -2.13
CA TYR A 166 -9.07 6.49 -1.92
C TYR A 166 -8.22 6.13 -0.70
N PRO A 167 -8.78 6.23 0.53
CA PRO A 167 -8.15 5.79 1.76
C PRO A 167 -7.59 4.37 1.71
N THR A 168 -6.52 4.15 2.45
CA THR A 168 -5.89 2.82 2.61
C THR A 168 -6.84 1.89 3.38
N ASN A 169 -7.17 0.74 2.79
CA ASN A 169 -8.08 -0.25 3.40
C ASN A 169 -7.49 -1.67 3.34
N PRO A 170 -6.55 -2.02 4.24
CA PRO A 170 -5.79 -3.26 4.15
C PRO A 170 -6.61 -4.50 4.51
N TRP A 171 -7.72 -4.36 5.24
CA TRP A 171 -8.46 -5.48 5.80
C TRP A 171 -9.87 -5.62 5.22
N VAL A 172 -10.34 -6.85 5.14
CA VAL A 172 -11.75 -7.15 4.90
C VAL A 172 -12.48 -7.11 6.24
N TRP A 173 -13.51 -6.28 6.33
CA TRP A 173 -14.48 -6.29 7.42
C TRP A 173 -15.71 -7.11 7.02
N SER A 174 -16.44 -7.67 7.99
CA SER A 174 -17.60 -8.52 7.74
C SER A 174 -18.74 -8.25 8.72
N GLN A 175 -19.87 -7.80 8.18
CA GLN A 175 -21.09 -7.62 8.96
C GLN A 175 -21.61 -8.93 9.55
N GLU A 176 -21.42 -10.06 8.86
CA GLU A 176 -21.80 -11.38 9.35
C GLU A 176 -20.98 -11.76 10.59
N LYS A 177 -19.64 -11.63 10.52
CA LYS A 177 -18.75 -11.90 11.65
C LYS A 177 -19.05 -10.98 12.84
N TRP A 178 -19.35 -9.71 12.58
CA TRP A 178 -19.78 -8.78 13.61
C TRP A 178 -21.04 -9.28 14.33
N ASN A 179 -22.06 -9.69 13.58
CA ASN A 179 -23.32 -10.16 14.16
C ASN A 179 -23.14 -11.42 15.01
N GLU A 180 -22.16 -12.27 14.68
CA GLU A 180 -21.85 -13.49 15.42
C GLU A 180 -20.99 -13.27 16.66
N THR A 181 -20.00 -12.37 16.58
CA THR A 181 -18.92 -12.30 17.58
C THR A 181 -18.79 -10.94 18.28
N GLY A 182 -19.39 -9.90 17.73
CA GLY A 182 -19.16 -8.51 18.16
C GLY A 182 -17.84 -7.91 17.64
N ASN A 183 -17.12 -8.58 16.75
CA ASN A 183 -15.96 -8.04 16.03
C ASN A 183 -16.05 -8.42 14.54
N GLY A 184 -16.04 -7.42 13.66
CA GLY A 184 -16.20 -7.62 12.21
C GLY A 184 -14.89 -7.81 11.44
N TRP A 185 -13.73 -7.57 12.06
CA TRP A 185 -12.43 -7.73 11.38
C TRP A 185 -12.17 -9.18 11.02
N THR A 186 -11.85 -9.46 9.77
CA THR A 186 -11.45 -10.79 9.32
C THR A 186 -9.93 -10.92 9.28
N ASP A 187 -9.41 -12.14 9.23
CA ASP A 187 -7.96 -12.38 9.05
C ASP A 187 -7.51 -12.21 7.58
N GLN A 188 -8.40 -11.73 6.71
CA GLN A 188 -8.16 -11.57 5.28
C GLN A 188 -7.78 -10.13 4.93
N GLN A 189 -6.65 -9.98 4.24
CA GLN A 189 -6.24 -8.70 3.66
C GLN A 189 -6.95 -8.46 2.32
N ASN A 190 -7.25 -7.20 2.02
CA ASN A 190 -7.62 -6.77 0.67
C ASN A 190 -6.43 -6.92 -0.29
N ASP A 191 -6.74 -6.96 -1.58
CA ASP A 191 -5.72 -7.06 -2.62
C ASP A 191 -5.05 -5.70 -2.86
N PHE A 192 -3.80 -5.56 -2.40
CA PHE A 192 -2.99 -4.34 -2.58
C PHE A 192 -2.58 -4.05 -4.04
N ALA A 193 -2.88 -4.93 -4.99
CA ALA A 193 -2.67 -4.65 -6.42
C ALA A 193 -3.96 -4.19 -7.11
N LYS A 194 -5.11 -4.16 -6.41
CA LYS A 194 -6.40 -3.84 -7.01
C LYS A 194 -6.73 -2.35 -6.84
N PRO A 195 -6.74 -1.55 -7.92
CA PRO A 195 -7.08 -0.14 -7.82
C PRO A 195 -8.59 0.05 -7.63
N VAL A 196 -8.95 1.20 -7.04
CA VAL A 196 -10.33 1.69 -7.03
C VAL A 196 -10.67 2.28 -8.41
N ASN A 197 -11.94 2.18 -8.82
CA ASN A 197 -12.39 2.79 -10.07
C ASN A 197 -12.22 4.32 -9.99
N PRO A 198 -11.34 4.93 -10.83
CA PRO A 198 -11.04 6.36 -10.75
C PRO A 198 -12.23 7.27 -11.12
N ALA A 199 -13.29 6.71 -11.71
CA ALA A 199 -14.51 7.44 -12.02
C ALA A 199 -15.45 7.63 -10.81
N LEU A 200 -15.16 7.00 -9.67
CA LEU A 200 -15.94 7.19 -8.45
C LEU A 200 -15.69 8.59 -7.87
N THR A 201 -16.76 9.20 -7.41
CA THR A 201 -16.74 10.50 -6.73
C THR A 201 -16.90 10.32 -5.23
N LEU A 202 -16.49 11.33 -4.45
CA LEU A 202 -16.71 11.36 -3.00
C LEU A 202 -18.18 11.09 -2.64
N ALA A 203 -19.11 11.75 -3.33
CA ALA A 203 -20.53 11.52 -3.12
C ALA A 203 -20.94 10.05 -3.35
N GLN A 204 -20.37 9.37 -4.34
CA GLN A 204 -20.66 7.95 -4.58
C GLN A 204 -20.04 7.02 -3.54
N LEU A 205 -18.90 7.39 -2.96
CA LEU A 205 -18.25 6.62 -1.92
C LEU A 205 -18.96 6.79 -0.56
N THR A 206 -19.54 7.96 -0.29
CA THR A 206 -20.10 8.29 1.03
C THR A 206 -21.62 8.36 1.11
N ALA A 207 -22.37 8.31 0.00
CA ALA A 207 -23.83 8.51 0.01
C ALA A 207 -24.59 7.36 0.71
N GLY A 208 -24.80 7.52 2.02
CA GLY A 208 -25.53 6.55 2.83
C GLY A 208 -24.78 5.22 3.01
N THR A 209 -23.48 5.23 2.73
CA THR A 209 -22.61 4.06 2.84
C THR A 209 -22.13 3.90 4.29
N SER A 210 -22.08 2.66 4.73
CA SER A 210 -21.33 2.24 5.91
C SER A 210 -19.82 2.35 5.68
N ALA A 211 -19.02 2.20 6.74
CA ALA A 211 -17.57 2.09 6.63
C ALA A 211 -17.06 0.66 6.31
N ASP A 212 -17.98 -0.30 6.16
CA ASP A 212 -17.71 -1.66 5.63
C ASP A 212 -17.60 -1.64 4.11
#